data_AF-A0AAV7P8P5-F1
#
_entry.id   AF-A0AAV7P8P5-F1
#
_cell.length_a   1.000
_cell.length_b   1.000
_cell.length_c   1.000
_cell.angle_alpha   90.00
_cell.angle_beta   90.00
_cell.angle_gamma   90.00
#
_symmetry.space_group_name_H-M   'P 1'
#
loop_
_entity.id
_entity.type
_entity.pdbx_description
1 polymer ?
#
loop_
_entity_poly.entity_id
_entity_poly.type
_entity_poly.pdbx_seq_one_letter_code
_entity_poly.pdbx_strand_id
1 'polypeptide(L)'
;MVAQVLPQIPEEARATVSQSVNDGRDAAKFTIRYGLDTTNSLGRLVATTVALRRHAWLCTFRFSGDVQQSLMDMSFDGSRLF
;
A
#
# COMPACT_ATOMS: atom_id res chain seq x y z
N MET A 1 -2.85 2.35 28.38
CA MET A 1 -2.22 1.08 28.82
C MET A 1 -0.86 1.32 29.47
N VAL A 2 0.15 1.87 28.78
CA VAL A 2 1.50 2.06 29.35
C VAL A 2 1.54 3.00 30.57
N ALA A 3 0.78 4.10 30.53
CA ALA A 3 0.67 5.04 31.66
C ALA A 3 0.05 4.42 32.94
N GLN A 4 -0.69 3.31 32.81
CA GLN A 4 -1.30 2.60 33.93
C GLN A 4 -0.34 1.57 34.55
N VAL A 5 0.68 1.12 33.81
CA VAL A 5 1.64 0.09 34.23
C VAL A 5 2.92 0.71 34.76
N LEU A 6 3.36 1.85 34.23
CA LEU A 6 4.55 2.59 34.66
C LEU A 6 4.67 2.80 36.18
N PRO A 7 3.60 3.13 36.93
CA PRO A 7 3.68 3.29 38.39
C PRO A 7 4.00 1.99 39.14
N GLN A 8 3.68 0.82 38.57
CA GLN A 8 3.93 -0.50 39.17
C GLN A 8 5.35 -1.02 38.89
N ILE A 9 6.10 -0.33 38.02
CA ILE A 9 7.48 -0.69 37.67
C ILE A 9 8.43 -0.02 38.66
N PRO A 10 9.47 -0.74 39.17
CA PRO A 10 10.52 -0.16 39.98
C PRO A 10 11.13 1.08 39.32
N GLU A 11 11.41 2.13 40.09
CA GLU A 11 11.80 3.44 39.57
C GLU A 11 13.02 3.37 38.66
N GLU A 12 14.02 2.57 39.05
CA GLU A 12 15.23 2.27 38.28
C GLU A 12 14.98 1.66 36.88
N ALA A 13 13.85 0.96 36.69
CA ALA A 13 13.52 0.30 35.43
C ALA A 13 12.52 1.09 34.57
N ARG A 14 11.89 2.14 35.10
CA ARG A 14 10.85 2.91 34.39
C ARG A 14 11.37 3.57 33.12
N ALA A 15 12.59 4.12 33.16
CA ALA A 15 13.20 4.76 31.99
C ALA A 15 13.40 3.75 30.85
N THR A 16 13.95 2.58 31.15
CA THR A 16 14.16 1.49 30.18
C THR A 16 12.85 1.00 29.60
N VAL A 17 11.83 0.77 30.43
CA VAL A 17 10.52 0.30 29.93
C VAL A 17 9.82 1.36 29.07
N SER A 18 9.88 2.63 29.48
CA SER A 18 9.34 3.73 28.67
C SER A 18 10.04 3.81 27.31
N GLN A 19 11.37 3.66 27.28
CA GLN A 19 12.14 3.64 26.04
C GLN A 19 11.73 2.45 25.16
N SER A 20 11.67 1.23 25.69
CA SER A 20 11.26 0.06 24.93
C SER A 20 9.85 0.18 24.34
N VAL A 21 8.93 0.81 25.06
CA VAL A 21 7.58 1.11 24.55
C VAL A 21 7.63 2.09 23.38
N ASN A 22 8.44 3.15 23.50
CA ASN A 22 8.58 4.13 22.43
C ASN A 22 9.20 3.51 21.17
N ASP A 23 10.26 2.71 21.35
CA ASP A 23 10.91 1.98 20.26
C ASP A 23 9.91 1.04 19.57
N GLY A 24 9.12 0.28 20.34
CA GLY A 24 8.07 -0.59 19.80
C GLY A 24 6.98 0.18 19.06
N ARG A 25 6.59 1.36 19.56
CA ARG A 25 5.61 2.22 18.89
C ARG A 25 6.14 2.75 17.57
N ASP A 26 7.40 3.15 17.51
CA ASP A 26 8.01 3.68 16.29
C ASP A 26 8.28 2.58 15.27
N ALA A 27 8.68 1.38 15.72
CA ALA A 27 8.74 0.19 14.89
C ALA A 27 7.37 -0.14 14.26
N ALA A 28 6.29 -0.12 15.06
CA ALA A 28 4.93 -0.37 14.55
C ALA A 28 4.51 0.66 13.49
N LYS A 29 4.76 1.96 13.73
CA LYS A 29 4.50 3.01 12.73
C LYS A 29 5.30 2.80 11.45
N PHE A 30 6.58 2.44 11.57
CA PHE A 30 7.44 2.15 10.43
C PHE A 30 6.88 0.97 9.62
N THR A 31 6.52 -0.14 10.27
CA THR A 31 5.94 -1.31 9.59
C THR A 31 4.67 -0.96 8.84
N ILE A 32 3.77 -0.15 9.43
CA ILE A 32 2.54 0.29 8.76
C ILE A 32 2.87 1.12 7.51
N ARG A 33 3.79 2.08 7.62
CA ARG A 33 4.22 2.90 6.48
C ARG A 33 4.84 2.06 5.38
N TYR A 34 5.76 1.17 5.75
CA TYR A 34 6.40 0.25 4.82
C TYR A 34 5.38 -0.63 4.09
N GLY A 35 4.38 -1.16 4.81
CA GLY A 35 3.29 -1.94 4.21
C GLY A 35 2.45 -1.13 3.23
N LEU A 36 2.12 0.12 3.57
CA LEU A 36 1.40 1.04 2.68
C LEU A 36 2.21 1.35 1.42
N ASP A 37 3.49 1.69 1.57
CA ASP A 37 4.37 2.01 0.43
C ASP A 37 4.56 0.80 -0.49
N THR A 38 4.70 -0.40 0.09
CA THR A 38 4.79 -1.66 -0.64
C THR A 38 3.49 -1.93 -1.42
N THR A 39 2.34 -1.82 -0.74
CA THR A 39 1.03 -2.05 -1.37
C THR A 39 0.75 -1.06 -2.49
N ASN A 40 1.10 0.21 -2.29
CA ASN A 40 0.99 1.25 -3.31
C ASN A 40 1.90 0.95 -4.52
N SER A 41 3.13 0.50 -4.28
CA SER A 41 4.07 0.12 -5.35
C SER A 41 3.54 -1.07 -6.16
N LEU A 42 3.00 -2.09 -5.49
CA LEU A 42 2.33 -3.22 -6.15
C LEU A 42 1.09 -2.76 -6.94
N GLY A 43 0.29 -1.84 -6.39
CA GLY A 43 -0.84 -1.26 -7.10
C GLY A 43 -0.44 -0.58 -8.42
N ARG A 44 0.65 0.20 -8.41
CA ARG A 44 1.19 0.85 -9.62
C ARG A 44 1.73 -0.17 -10.63
N LEU A 45 2.36 -1.24 -10.17
CA LEU A 45 2.84 -2.33 -11.03
C LEU A 45 1.66 -3.04 -11.72
N VAL A 46 0.60 -3.34 -10.97
CA VAL A 46 -0.63 -3.93 -11.51
C VAL A 46 -1.26 -3.00 -12.54
N ALA A 47 -1.43 -1.71 -12.21
CA ALA A 47 -1.98 -0.71 -13.14
C ALA A 47 -1.18 -0.64 -14.45
N THR A 48 0.15 -0.61 -14.35
CA THR A 48 1.05 -0.61 -15.53
C THR A 48 0.87 -1.87 -16.37
N THR A 49 0.80 -3.03 -15.72
CA THR A 49 0.62 -4.32 -16.40
C THR A 49 -0.74 -4.39 -17.10
N VAL A 50 -1.81 -3.91 -16.46
CA VAL A 50 -3.16 -3.82 -17.05
C VAL A 50 -3.15 -2.91 -18.26
N ALA A 51 -2.56 -1.71 -18.16
CA ALA A 51 -2.46 -0.77 -19.28
C ALA A 51 -1.73 -1.39 -20.48
N LEU A 52 -0.60 -2.08 -20.25
CA LEU A 52 0.13 -2.79 -21.31
C LEU A 52 -0.71 -3.89 -21.96
N ARG A 53 -1.43 -4.69 -21.16
CA ARG A 53 -2.30 -5.75 -21.68
C ARG A 53 -3.47 -5.20 -22.48
N ARG A 54 -4.11 -4.12 -22.01
CA ARG A 54 -5.17 -3.41 -22.74
C ARG A 54 -4.65 -2.90 -24.07
N HIS A 55 -3.50 -2.24 -24.07
CA HIS A 55 -2.89 -1.73 -25.30
C HIS A 55 -2.56 -2.85 -26.29
N ALA A 56 -1.94 -3.95 -25.83
CA ALA A 56 -1.64 -5.10 -26.69
C ALA A 56 -2.90 -5.75 -27.28
N TRP A 57 -3.96 -5.87 -26.47
CA TRP A 57 -5.25 -6.37 -26.93
C TRP A 57 -5.85 -5.42 -28.00
N LEU A 58 -5.86 -4.11 -27.75
CA LEU A 58 -6.37 -3.11 -28.70
C LEU A 58 -5.55 -3.08 -30.00
N CYS A 59 -4.23 -3.24 -29.96
CA CYS A 59 -3.42 -3.33 -31.18
C CYS A 59 -3.79 -4.53 -32.08
N THR A 60 -4.42 -5.56 -31.51
CA THR A 60 -4.90 -6.72 -32.27
C THR A 60 -6.20 -6.41 -33.02
N PHE A 61 -7.01 -5.49 -32.53
CA PHE A 61 -8.31 -5.14 -33.09
C PHE A 61 -8.27 -3.73 -33.70
N ARG A 62 -8.64 -3.57 -34.97
CA ARG A 62 -8.61 -2.28 -35.68
C ARG A 62 -9.75 -1.33 -35.27
N PHE A 63 -9.87 -1.04 -33.98
CA PHE A 63 -10.81 -0.05 -33.46
C PHE A 63 -10.39 1.37 -33.83
N SER A 64 -11.36 2.29 -33.93
CA SER A 64 -11.08 3.72 -34.10
C SER A 64 -10.38 4.28 -32.86
N GLY A 65 -9.65 5.38 -33.02
CA GLY A 65 -8.92 6.03 -31.92
C GLY A 65 -9.82 6.35 -30.72
N ASP A 66 -11.03 6.85 -30.97
CA ASP A 66 -11.98 7.22 -29.91
C ASP A 66 -12.43 6.01 -29.07
N VAL A 67 -12.62 4.85 -29.71
CA VAL A 67 -12.99 3.60 -29.02
C VAL A 67 -11.81 3.07 -28.23
N GLN A 68 -10.59 3.11 -28.79
CA GLN A 68 -9.39 2.70 -28.06
C GLN A 68 -9.16 3.57 -26.83
N GLN A 69 -9.31 4.89 -26.95
CA GLN A 69 -9.14 5.83 -25.86
C GLN A 69 -10.17 5.59 -24.75
N SER A 70 -11.45 5.45 -25.12
CA SER A 70 -12.53 5.18 -24.17
C SER A 70 -12.29 3.89 -23.39
N LEU A 71 -11.79 2.83 -24.04
CA LEU A 71 -11.47 1.55 -23.40
C LEU A 71 -10.23 1.63 -22.50
N MET A 72 -9.24 2.45 -22.85
CA MET A 72 -8.05 2.67 -22.01
C MET A 72 -8.37 3.45 -20.74
N ASP A 73 -9.30 4.41 -20.80
CA ASP A 73 -9.67 5.29 -19.68
C ASP A 73 -10.62 4.63 -18.66
N MET A 74 -11.12 3.42 -18.94
CA MET A 74 -11.96 2.67 -18.00
C MET A 74 -11.21 2.35 -16.70
N SER A 75 -11.86 2.47 -15.55
CA SER A 75 -11.30 1.98 -14.28
C SER A 75 -11.09 0.46 -14.32
N PHE A 76 -10.07 -0.05 -13.64
CA PHE A 76 -9.84 -1.48 -13.50
C PHE A 76 -10.53 -2.01 -12.23
N ASP A 77 -11.44 -2.96 -12.37
CA ASP A 77 -12.23 -3.54 -11.28
C ASP A 77 -11.56 -4.77 -10.62
N GLY A 78 -10.46 -5.26 -11.19
CA GLY A 78 -9.75 -6.45 -10.74
C GLY A 78 -10.23 -7.78 -11.31
N SER A 79 -11.38 -7.82 -11.99
CA SER A 79 -12.03 -9.04 -12.45
C SER A 79 -11.83 -9.29 -13.95
N ARG A 80 -11.82 -8.22 -14.76
CA ARG A 80 -11.71 -8.28 -16.21
C ARG A 80 -10.72 -7.25 -16.74
N LEU A 81 -10.24 -7.48 -17.97
CA LEU A 81 -9.28 -6.56 -18.59
C LEU A 81 -9.90 -5.19 -18.87
N PHE A 82 -11.20 -5.11 -19.18
CA PHE A 82 -11.97 -3.88 -19.41
C PHE A 82 -13.21 -3.89 -18.51
#